data_AF-A0A662ZCL1-F1
#
_entry.id   AF-A0A662ZCL1-F1
#
_cell.length_a   1.000
_cell.length_b   1.000
_cell.length_c   1.000
_cell.angle_alpha   90.00
_cell.angle_beta   90.00
_cell.angle_gamma   90.00
#
_symmetry.space_group_name_H-M   'P 1'
#
loop_
_entity.id
_entity.type
_entity.pdbx_description
1 polymer ?
#
loop_
_entity_poly.entity_id
_entity_poly.type
_entity_poly.pdbx_seq_one_letter_code
_entity_poly.pdbx_strand_id
1 'polypeptide(L)'
;MGGGNPDCAIAVSGGKDSHFQVHLMKNVMKMNPILFSVEDNFPMTNAGIHNLKNISEEFGCSIVSLKPNIKAQKSIMRYMFEKYGKPTWYIDRCIYTYPLMMATKFNTALLVYGENVSYEYGGADAKETYSAKEQLSNGVASGIEDSELIQNCKGDVTLEDLYFTKAPSKEVLDKLDPMYVSYFLPWNSFKNYEIARKHGFHDLSHEWNRTHHVENFDQVDSRAYLVHSWLKYPKFGHASATDYASRMVRYGLISREEAIEMVRKHDGNLDALAVRDFCEFCGYTETEFWKIVDSLYNRNLFVKDEFDKWVLKEPVWKK
;
A
#
# COMPACT_ATOMS: atom_id res chain seq x y z
N MET A 1 13.72 -26.18 -17.64
CA MET A 1 12.39 -25.75 -18.09
C MET A 1 12.58 -25.09 -19.45
N GLY A 2 11.98 -25.64 -20.51
CA GLY A 2 12.06 -25.11 -21.87
C GLY A 2 10.71 -25.34 -22.53
N GLY A 3 9.96 -24.26 -22.78
CA GLY A 3 8.59 -24.35 -23.29
C GLY A 3 7.78 -23.06 -23.25
N GLY A 4 8.40 -21.88 -23.15
CA GLY A 4 7.70 -20.59 -23.17
C GLY A 4 6.84 -20.24 -21.95
N ASN A 5 6.62 -21.19 -21.04
CA ASN A 5 5.87 -20.96 -19.79
C ASN A 5 6.59 -19.93 -18.89
N PRO A 6 5.85 -19.16 -18.09
CA PRO A 6 6.44 -18.32 -17.05
C PRO A 6 7.25 -19.16 -16.05
N ASP A 7 8.42 -18.68 -15.66
CA ASP A 7 9.31 -19.35 -14.69
C ASP A 7 9.32 -18.64 -13.31
N CYS A 8 8.75 -17.45 -13.22
CA CYS A 8 8.46 -16.76 -11.97
C CYS A 8 7.18 -15.91 -12.06
N ALA A 9 6.66 -15.52 -10.91
CA ALA A 9 5.58 -14.57 -10.77
C ALA A 9 6.05 -13.33 -10.00
N ILE A 10 5.47 -12.16 -10.28
CA ILE A 10 5.78 -10.92 -9.58
C ILE A 10 4.47 -10.27 -9.13
N ALA A 11 4.36 -9.94 -7.84
CA ALA A 11 3.26 -9.12 -7.34
C ALA A 11 3.52 -7.65 -7.73
N VAL A 12 2.60 -7.06 -8.49
CA VAL A 12 2.76 -5.69 -9.01
C VAL A 12 1.53 -4.83 -8.72
N SER A 13 1.75 -3.53 -8.49
CA SER A 13 0.69 -2.52 -8.49
C SER A 13 0.72 -1.63 -9.74
N GLY A 14 1.84 -1.61 -10.47
CA GLY A 14 2.16 -0.57 -11.44
C GLY A 14 3.03 0.54 -10.84
N GLY A 15 3.25 0.55 -9.53
CA GLY A 15 4.12 1.52 -8.86
C GLY A 15 5.60 1.42 -9.26
N LYS A 16 6.41 2.37 -8.79
CA LYS A 16 7.86 2.43 -9.03
C LYS A 16 8.59 1.15 -8.61
N ASP A 17 8.20 0.58 -7.46
CA ASP A 17 8.88 -0.58 -6.90
C ASP A 17 8.52 -1.83 -7.70
N SER A 18 7.31 -1.89 -8.27
CA SER A 18 6.95 -2.93 -9.24
C SER A 18 7.76 -2.81 -10.52
N HIS A 19 7.94 -1.59 -11.07
CA HIS A 19 8.80 -1.39 -12.23
C HIS A 19 10.25 -1.83 -11.97
N PHE A 20 10.79 -1.52 -10.79
CA PHE A 20 12.11 -2.01 -10.38
C PHE A 20 12.17 -3.54 -10.31
N GLN A 21 11.19 -4.18 -9.66
CA GLN A 21 11.11 -5.64 -9.55
C GLN A 21 11.04 -6.31 -10.92
N VAL A 22 10.17 -5.84 -11.82
CA VAL A 22 10.03 -6.42 -13.16
C VAL A 22 11.31 -6.20 -13.97
N HIS A 23 11.90 -5.01 -13.94
CA HIS A 23 13.20 -4.76 -14.57
C HIS A 23 14.27 -5.74 -14.06
N LEU A 24 14.39 -5.90 -12.75
CA LEU A 24 15.36 -6.80 -12.13
C LEU A 24 15.16 -8.23 -12.64
N MET A 25 13.95 -8.77 -12.51
CA MET A 25 13.70 -10.18 -12.85
C MET A 25 13.77 -10.43 -14.37
N LYS A 26 13.17 -9.55 -15.18
CA LYS A 26 13.10 -9.70 -16.64
C LYS A 26 14.43 -9.36 -17.31
N ASN A 27 14.96 -8.16 -17.06
CA ASN A 27 16.07 -7.61 -17.84
C ASN A 27 17.43 -7.98 -17.25
N VAL A 28 17.55 -8.05 -15.93
CA VAL A 28 18.84 -8.39 -15.29
C VAL A 28 18.98 -9.90 -15.11
N MET A 29 18.00 -10.54 -14.49
CA MET A 29 18.01 -11.97 -14.19
C MET A 29 17.60 -12.86 -15.37
N LYS A 30 17.11 -12.26 -16.47
CA LYS A 30 16.71 -12.95 -17.71
C LYS A 30 15.62 -14.00 -17.50
N MET A 31 14.75 -13.79 -16.52
CA MET A 31 13.60 -14.65 -16.25
C MET A 31 12.42 -14.32 -17.18
N ASN A 32 11.41 -15.19 -17.17
CA ASN A 32 10.15 -15.05 -17.88
C ASN A 32 8.99 -14.86 -16.89
N PRO A 33 8.75 -13.64 -16.37
CA PRO A 33 7.75 -13.39 -15.36
C PRO A 33 6.32 -13.33 -15.91
N ILE A 34 5.36 -13.76 -15.09
CA ILE A 34 3.96 -13.34 -15.16
C ILE A 34 3.64 -12.37 -14.03
N LEU A 35 2.86 -11.33 -14.30
CA LEU A 35 2.54 -10.29 -13.32
C LEU A 35 1.16 -10.53 -12.71
N PHE A 36 1.05 -10.41 -11.38
CA PHE A 36 -0.22 -10.49 -10.66
C PHE A 36 -0.50 -9.17 -9.95
N SER A 37 -1.66 -8.59 -10.24
CA SER A 37 -2.08 -7.30 -9.69
C SER A 37 -3.43 -7.41 -9.00
N VAL A 38 -3.66 -6.51 -8.05
CA VAL A 38 -4.98 -6.24 -7.46
C VAL A 38 -5.26 -4.77 -7.66
N GLU A 39 -6.28 -4.46 -8.44
CA GLU A 39 -6.69 -3.10 -8.72
C GLU A 39 -7.75 -2.67 -7.72
N ASP A 40 -7.55 -1.54 -7.04
CA ASP A 40 -8.64 -0.94 -6.26
C ASP A 40 -9.79 -0.43 -7.17
N ASN A 41 -10.96 -0.22 -6.58
CA ASN A 41 -12.11 0.37 -7.28
C ASN A 41 -12.21 1.91 -7.14
N PHE A 42 -11.17 2.58 -6.66
CA PHE A 42 -11.19 4.04 -6.56
C PHE A 42 -10.97 4.69 -7.94
N PRO A 43 -11.34 5.97 -8.09
CA PRO A 43 -10.85 6.77 -9.21
C PRO A 43 -9.32 6.79 -9.21
N MET A 44 -8.73 6.36 -10.32
CA MET A 44 -7.29 6.37 -10.52
C MET A 44 -6.82 7.73 -11.02
N THR A 45 -5.56 8.04 -10.74
CA THR A 45 -4.82 9.15 -11.37
C THR A 45 -4.45 8.78 -12.81
N ASN A 46 -4.15 9.78 -13.64
CA ASN A 46 -3.60 9.57 -14.98
C ASN A 46 -2.24 8.86 -14.90
N ALA A 47 -1.40 9.22 -13.93
CA ALA A 47 -0.17 8.50 -13.63
C ALA A 47 -0.43 7.01 -13.34
N GLY A 48 -1.38 6.68 -12.46
CA GLY A 48 -1.76 5.30 -12.13
C GLY A 48 -2.24 4.51 -13.35
N ILE A 49 -3.16 5.07 -14.13
CA ILE A 49 -3.68 4.45 -15.37
C ILE A 49 -2.53 4.18 -16.35
N HIS A 50 -1.68 5.18 -16.57
CA HIS A 50 -0.51 5.06 -17.44
C HIS A 50 0.43 3.97 -16.95
N ASN A 51 0.81 4.00 -15.68
CA ASN A 51 1.81 3.11 -15.10
C ASN A 51 1.40 1.64 -15.11
N LEU A 52 0.12 1.35 -14.84
CA LEU A 52 -0.40 -0.02 -14.88
C LEU A 52 -0.36 -0.60 -16.31
N LYS A 53 -0.61 0.23 -17.33
CA LYS A 53 -0.43 -0.17 -18.73
C LYS A 53 1.06 -0.29 -19.09
N ASN A 54 1.85 0.72 -18.71
CA ASN A 54 3.26 0.86 -19.05
C ASN A 54 4.09 -0.33 -18.59
N ILE A 55 3.88 -0.83 -17.37
CA ILE A 55 4.67 -1.95 -16.84
C ILE A 55 4.55 -3.22 -17.70
N SER A 56 3.39 -3.46 -18.32
CA SER A 56 3.19 -4.58 -19.25
C SER A 56 3.88 -4.32 -20.58
N GLU A 57 3.68 -3.12 -21.14
CA GLU A 57 4.19 -2.70 -22.45
C GLU A 57 5.72 -2.62 -22.48
N GLU A 58 6.33 -1.97 -21.49
CA GLU A 58 7.78 -1.76 -21.39
C GLU A 58 8.56 -3.07 -21.22
N PHE A 59 8.06 -3.99 -20.40
CA PHE A 59 8.78 -5.22 -20.09
C PHE A 59 8.32 -6.44 -20.90
N GLY A 60 7.28 -6.28 -21.74
CA GLY A 60 6.70 -7.37 -22.53
C GLY A 60 6.18 -8.51 -21.66
N CYS A 61 5.49 -8.19 -20.56
CA CYS A 61 5.04 -9.15 -19.56
C CYS A 61 3.51 -9.14 -19.43
N SER A 62 2.89 -10.31 -19.51
CA SER A 62 1.44 -10.44 -19.30
C SER A 62 1.07 -10.12 -17.84
N ILE A 63 -0.04 -9.41 -17.66
CA ILE A 63 -0.62 -9.09 -16.35
C ILE A 63 -1.98 -9.78 -16.18
N VAL A 64 -2.19 -10.40 -15.02
CA VAL A 64 -3.48 -10.93 -14.58
C VAL A 64 -3.91 -10.14 -13.35
N SER A 65 -4.97 -9.35 -13.51
CA SER A 65 -5.48 -8.46 -12.46
C SER A 65 -6.74 -9.01 -11.81
N LEU A 66 -6.82 -8.87 -10.48
CA LEU A 66 -8.07 -8.95 -9.72
C LEU A 66 -8.67 -7.55 -9.60
N LYS A 67 -9.92 -7.39 -10.05
CA LYS A 67 -10.78 -6.28 -9.63
C LYS A 67 -11.69 -6.79 -8.50
N PRO A 68 -11.53 -6.33 -7.24
CA PRO A 68 -12.35 -6.80 -6.12
C PRO A 68 -13.83 -6.49 -6.35
N ASN A 69 -14.72 -7.29 -5.73
CA ASN A 69 -16.15 -7.01 -5.75
C ASN A 69 -16.41 -5.62 -5.14
N ILE A 70 -16.83 -4.67 -5.98
CA ILE A 70 -17.01 -3.27 -5.58
C ILE A 70 -18.06 -3.09 -4.48
N LYS A 71 -19.10 -3.95 -4.45
CA LYS A 71 -20.14 -3.91 -3.42
C LYS A 71 -19.58 -4.32 -2.07
N ALA A 72 -18.89 -5.46 -2.03
CA ALA A 72 -18.22 -5.95 -0.82
C ALA A 72 -17.14 -4.96 -0.34
N GLN A 73 -16.33 -4.42 -1.27
CA GLN A 73 -15.32 -3.42 -0.94
C GLN A 73 -15.94 -2.20 -0.26
N LYS A 74 -17.02 -1.62 -0.80
CA LYS A 74 -17.69 -0.46 -0.19
C LYS A 74 -18.19 -0.78 1.22
N SER A 75 -18.87 -1.91 1.40
CA SER A 75 -19.46 -2.27 2.70
C SER A 75 -18.38 -2.53 3.76
N ILE A 76 -17.38 -3.35 3.44
CA ILE A 76 -16.26 -3.66 4.35
C ILE A 76 -15.45 -2.40 4.64
N MET A 77 -15.15 -1.57 3.63
CA MET A 77 -14.37 -0.35 3.81
C MET A 77 -15.01 0.63 4.78
N ARG A 78 -16.34 0.82 4.69
CA ARG A 78 -17.09 1.66 5.64
C ARG A 78 -16.98 1.10 7.06
N TYR A 79 -17.26 -0.18 7.25
CA TYR A 79 -17.15 -0.82 8.56
C TYR A 79 -15.75 -0.69 9.15
N MET A 80 -14.73 -0.96 8.35
CA MET A 80 -13.33 -0.91 8.75
C MET A 80 -12.83 0.50 9.04
N PHE A 81 -13.36 1.51 8.33
CA PHE A 81 -13.10 2.92 8.61
C PHE A 81 -13.71 3.33 9.95
N GLU A 82 -15.00 3.06 10.13
CA GLU A 82 -15.78 3.46 11.31
C GLU A 82 -15.27 2.79 12.59
N LYS A 83 -14.95 1.49 12.54
CA LYS A 83 -14.57 0.72 13.73
C LYS A 83 -13.08 0.75 14.04
N TYR A 84 -12.23 0.65 13.01
CA TYR A 84 -10.79 0.43 13.18
C TYR A 84 -9.92 1.54 12.62
N GLY A 85 -10.48 2.50 11.87
CA GLY A 85 -9.70 3.45 11.09
C GLY A 85 -8.73 2.77 10.13
N LYS A 86 -9.16 1.67 9.49
CA LYS A 86 -8.39 0.86 8.52
C LYS A 86 -9.17 0.59 7.23
N PRO A 87 -9.61 1.63 6.49
CA PRO A 87 -10.57 1.49 5.39
C PRO A 87 -10.15 0.49 4.30
N THR A 88 -8.87 0.46 3.91
CA THR A 88 -8.43 -0.37 2.77
C THR A 88 -8.14 -1.83 3.13
N TRP A 89 -8.48 -2.29 4.35
CA TRP A 89 -8.21 -3.66 4.82
C TRP A 89 -8.57 -4.73 3.79
N TYR A 90 -9.75 -4.64 3.15
CA TYR A 90 -10.19 -5.61 2.16
C TYR A 90 -9.24 -5.72 0.96
N ILE A 91 -8.79 -4.56 0.46
CA ILE A 91 -7.88 -4.48 -0.69
C ILE A 91 -6.48 -4.93 -0.28
N ASP A 92 -6.00 -4.48 0.88
CA ASP A 92 -4.67 -4.84 1.40
C ASP A 92 -4.55 -6.34 1.62
N ARG A 93 -5.62 -6.98 2.14
CA ARG A 93 -5.69 -8.45 2.23
C ARG A 93 -5.52 -9.08 0.85
N CYS A 94 -6.34 -8.67 -0.12
CA CYS A 94 -6.27 -9.18 -1.48
C CYS A 94 -4.87 -8.99 -2.11
N ILE A 95 -4.23 -7.84 -1.94
CA ILE A 95 -2.86 -7.57 -2.45
C ILE A 95 -1.86 -8.61 -1.94
N TYR A 96 -1.98 -9.02 -0.66
CA TYR A 96 -1.07 -9.98 -0.08
C TYR A 96 -1.36 -11.44 -0.44
N THR A 97 -2.63 -11.80 -0.63
CA THR A 97 -3.07 -13.20 -0.78
C THR A 97 -3.30 -13.60 -2.24
N TYR A 98 -3.83 -12.71 -3.07
CA TYR A 98 -4.14 -13.01 -4.47
C TYR A 98 -2.91 -13.46 -5.26
N PRO A 99 -1.74 -12.81 -5.19
CA PRO A 99 -0.54 -13.29 -5.88
C PRO A 99 -0.11 -14.70 -5.45
N LEU A 100 -0.26 -15.08 -4.17
CA LEU A 100 0.05 -16.44 -3.70
C LEU A 100 -0.88 -17.49 -4.35
N MET A 101 -2.17 -17.17 -4.44
CA MET A 101 -3.15 -18.04 -5.07
C MET A 101 -2.90 -18.20 -6.57
N MET A 102 -2.56 -17.11 -7.25
CA MET A 102 -2.28 -17.11 -8.67
C MET A 102 -0.96 -17.80 -9.01
N ALA A 103 0.08 -17.60 -8.19
CA ALA A 103 1.35 -18.30 -8.34
C ALA A 103 1.17 -19.82 -8.33
N THR A 104 0.31 -20.32 -7.43
CA THR A 104 -0.08 -21.73 -7.38
C THR A 104 -0.78 -22.17 -8.67
N LYS A 105 -1.76 -21.41 -9.14
CA LYS A 105 -2.56 -21.75 -10.34
C LYS A 105 -1.75 -21.72 -11.63
N PHE A 106 -0.75 -20.84 -11.70
CA PHE A 106 0.17 -20.72 -12.85
C PHE A 106 1.41 -21.61 -12.72
N ASN A 107 1.52 -22.41 -11.65
CA ASN A 107 2.68 -23.26 -11.38
C ASN A 107 4.00 -22.48 -11.39
N THR A 108 3.98 -21.27 -10.82
CA THR A 108 5.14 -20.37 -10.67
C THR A 108 5.56 -20.35 -9.21
N ALA A 109 6.37 -21.33 -8.81
CA ALA A 109 6.76 -21.49 -7.41
C ALA A 109 7.49 -20.24 -6.86
N LEU A 110 8.36 -19.63 -7.68
CA LEU A 110 9.03 -18.38 -7.33
C LEU A 110 8.07 -17.19 -7.49
N LEU A 111 7.65 -16.61 -6.38
CA LEU A 111 6.82 -15.40 -6.34
C LEU A 111 7.63 -14.24 -5.74
N VAL A 112 7.74 -13.14 -6.47
CA VAL A 112 8.58 -12.00 -6.09
C VAL A 112 7.74 -10.88 -5.50
N TYR A 113 8.16 -10.42 -4.32
CA TYR A 113 7.71 -9.20 -3.66
C TYR A 113 8.87 -8.20 -3.51
N GLY A 114 8.55 -6.94 -3.30
CA GLY A 114 9.52 -5.85 -3.19
C GLY A 114 10.31 -5.92 -1.89
N GLU A 115 9.76 -5.30 -0.85
CA GLU A 115 10.41 -5.22 0.46
C GLU A 115 9.70 -5.94 1.60
N ASN A 116 10.49 -6.35 2.57
CA ASN A 116 10.00 -6.67 3.90
C ASN A 116 9.82 -5.37 4.71
N VAL A 117 8.62 -4.81 4.68
CA VAL A 117 8.30 -3.52 5.33
C VAL A 117 8.62 -3.51 6.83
N SER A 118 8.44 -4.62 7.54
CA SER A 118 8.73 -4.72 8.97
C SER A 118 10.23 -4.60 9.23
N TYR A 119 11.05 -5.27 8.41
CA TYR A 119 12.51 -5.20 8.53
C TYR A 119 13.06 -3.84 8.09
N GLU A 120 12.63 -3.32 6.95
CA GLU A 120 13.14 -2.07 6.37
C GLU A 120 12.74 -0.80 7.15
N TYR A 121 11.57 -0.83 7.79
CA TYR A 121 10.96 0.37 8.38
C TYR A 121 10.70 0.28 9.89
N GLY A 122 10.98 -0.86 10.53
CA GLY A 122 10.87 -1.02 11.99
C GLY A 122 9.46 -1.43 12.46
N GLY A 123 9.05 -2.65 12.10
CA GLY A 123 7.81 -3.28 12.56
C GLY A 123 8.01 -4.28 13.71
N ALA A 124 6.92 -4.76 14.30
CA ALA A 124 6.95 -5.75 15.38
C ALA A 124 7.61 -7.08 14.94
N ASP A 125 7.41 -7.46 13.67
CA ASP A 125 7.99 -8.65 13.05
C ASP A 125 9.25 -8.31 12.21
N ALA A 126 10.10 -7.41 12.70
CA ALA A 126 11.35 -7.02 12.04
C ALA A 126 12.41 -8.14 12.09
N LYS A 127 12.14 -9.22 11.36
CA LYS A 127 13.04 -10.35 11.18
C LYS A 127 13.66 -10.29 9.79
N GLU A 128 14.99 -10.35 9.73
CA GLU A 128 15.70 -10.49 8.46
C GLU A 128 15.41 -11.89 7.88
N THR A 129 14.78 -11.93 6.71
CA THR A 129 14.43 -13.17 6.02
C THR A 129 14.21 -12.89 4.54
N TYR A 130 14.60 -13.83 3.69
CA TYR A 130 14.28 -13.76 2.26
C TYR A 130 12.81 -14.11 2.01
N SER A 131 12.24 -14.98 2.84
CA SER A 131 10.92 -15.57 2.61
C SER A 131 9.80 -14.59 2.92
N ALA A 132 8.88 -14.41 1.98
CA ALA A 132 7.66 -13.61 2.10
C ALA A 132 6.43 -14.44 2.50
N LYS A 133 6.61 -15.68 2.96
CA LYS A 133 5.49 -16.55 3.40
C LYS A 133 4.70 -15.95 4.57
N GLU A 134 5.37 -15.16 5.41
CA GLU A 134 4.79 -14.55 6.63
C GLU A 134 4.30 -13.11 6.40
N GLN A 135 4.18 -12.65 5.15
CA GLN A 135 3.83 -11.26 4.83
C GLN A 135 2.54 -10.75 5.49
N LEU A 136 1.55 -11.63 5.71
CA LEU A 136 0.29 -11.27 6.38
C LEU A 136 0.45 -10.91 7.86
N SER A 137 1.57 -11.28 8.48
CA SER A 137 1.88 -10.97 9.87
C SER A 137 2.39 -9.53 10.04
N ASN A 138 2.73 -8.81 8.96
CA ASN A 138 3.36 -7.48 8.99
C ASN A 138 2.56 -6.34 9.68
N GLY A 139 1.34 -6.62 10.17
CA GLY A 139 0.50 -5.68 10.91
C GLY A 139 -0.36 -4.73 10.04
N VAL A 140 -0.14 -4.69 8.73
CA VAL A 140 -0.93 -3.84 7.81
C VAL A 140 -2.38 -4.35 7.74
N ALA A 141 -2.55 -5.63 7.44
CA ALA A 141 -3.85 -6.27 7.24
C ALA A 141 -4.01 -7.51 8.14
N SER A 142 -3.92 -7.28 9.46
CA SER A 142 -4.17 -8.31 10.48
C SER A 142 -5.52 -9.02 10.26
N GLY A 143 -5.59 -10.30 10.62
CA GLY A 143 -6.79 -11.11 10.43
C GLY A 143 -8.01 -10.55 11.17
N ILE A 144 -9.17 -10.66 10.52
CA ILE A 144 -10.50 -10.38 11.08
C ILE A 144 -11.35 -11.61 10.82
N GLU A 145 -12.15 -12.01 11.80
CA GLU A 145 -13.07 -13.13 11.67
C GLU A 145 -14.11 -12.85 10.58
N ASP A 146 -14.32 -13.80 9.67
CA ASP A 146 -15.30 -13.64 8.59
C ASP A 146 -16.71 -13.34 9.13
N SER A 147 -17.07 -13.96 10.27
CA SER A 147 -18.36 -13.77 10.92
C SER A 147 -18.58 -12.34 11.36
N GLU A 148 -17.53 -11.64 11.78
CA GLU A 148 -17.59 -10.21 12.13
C GLU A 148 -17.95 -9.38 10.90
N LEU A 149 -17.26 -9.61 9.78
CA LEU A 149 -17.51 -8.86 8.54
C LEU A 149 -18.92 -9.14 8.01
N ILE A 150 -19.32 -10.41 7.93
CA ILE A 150 -20.63 -10.81 7.42
C ILE A 150 -21.77 -10.22 8.26
N GLN A 151 -21.65 -10.25 9.60
CA GLN A 151 -22.69 -9.72 10.48
C GLN A 151 -22.79 -8.20 10.44
N ASN A 152 -21.65 -7.49 10.39
CA ASN A 152 -21.63 -6.03 10.51
C ASN A 152 -21.74 -5.29 9.18
N CYS A 153 -21.50 -5.96 8.05
CA CYS A 153 -21.64 -5.39 6.71
C CYS A 153 -23.07 -5.49 6.14
N LYS A 154 -24.08 -5.53 7.01
CA LYS A 154 -25.53 -5.44 6.69
C LYS A 154 -26.03 -6.41 5.60
N GLY A 155 -25.43 -7.59 5.49
CA GLY A 155 -25.80 -8.59 4.48
C GLY A 155 -25.29 -8.31 3.07
N ASP A 156 -24.42 -7.31 2.88
CA ASP A 156 -23.80 -7.00 1.59
C ASP A 156 -22.53 -7.82 1.30
N VAL A 157 -22.09 -8.63 2.26
CA VAL A 157 -20.85 -9.41 2.20
C VAL A 157 -21.17 -10.87 2.48
N THR A 158 -20.74 -11.76 1.59
CA THR A 158 -20.85 -13.21 1.77
C THR A 158 -19.46 -13.84 2.02
N LEU A 159 -19.44 -15.14 2.30
CA LEU A 159 -18.18 -15.87 2.47
C LEU A 159 -17.36 -15.91 1.18
N GLU A 160 -18.02 -15.95 0.03
CA GLU A 160 -17.40 -15.94 -1.30
C GLU A 160 -16.66 -14.63 -1.56
N ASP A 161 -17.21 -13.49 -1.12
CA ASP A 161 -16.57 -12.19 -1.25
C ASP A 161 -15.25 -12.10 -0.48
N LEU A 162 -15.09 -12.92 0.57
CA LEU A 162 -13.90 -13.00 1.42
C LEU A 162 -12.89 -14.05 0.93
N TYR A 163 -13.16 -14.78 -0.15
CA TYR A 163 -12.30 -15.86 -0.62
C TYR A 163 -10.85 -15.38 -0.87
N PHE A 164 -10.71 -14.26 -1.58
CA PHE A 164 -9.40 -13.71 -1.90
C PHE A 164 -8.76 -12.96 -0.74
N THR A 165 -9.38 -12.81 0.42
CA THR A 165 -8.72 -12.17 1.58
C THR A 165 -7.93 -13.18 2.42
N LYS A 166 -7.97 -14.46 2.06
CA LYS A 166 -7.37 -15.56 2.84
C LYS A 166 -6.12 -16.09 2.17
N ALA A 167 -5.12 -16.39 2.99
CA ALA A 167 -3.92 -17.08 2.50
C ALA A 167 -4.30 -18.47 1.98
N PRO A 168 -3.56 -19.02 1.01
CA PRO A 168 -3.65 -20.45 0.69
C PRO A 168 -3.36 -21.31 1.93
N SER A 169 -3.80 -22.58 1.89
CA SER A 169 -3.46 -23.52 2.96
C SER A 169 -1.94 -23.69 3.08
N LYS A 170 -1.47 -24.11 4.27
CA LYS A 170 -0.04 -24.37 4.50
C LYS A 170 0.56 -25.33 3.47
N GLU A 171 -0.15 -26.39 3.10
CA GLU A 171 0.30 -27.35 2.09
C GLU A 171 0.52 -26.70 0.71
N VAL A 172 -0.30 -25.72 0.35
CA VAL A 172 -0.13 -24.94 -0.89
C VAL A 172 1.05 -23.97 -0.76
N LEU A 173 1.14 -23.24 0.36
CA LEU A 173 2.25 -22.32 0.64
C LEU A 173 3.61 -23.02 0.69
N ASP A 174 3.68 -24.27 1.13
CA ASP A 174 4.90 -25.06 1.18
C ASP A 174 5.42 -25.44 -0.22
N LYS A 175 4.54 -25.42 -1.25
CA LYS A 175 4.90 -25.62 -2.67
C LYS A 175 5.36 -24.32 -3.36
N LEU A 176 5.21 -23.18 -2.69
CA LEU A 176 5.67 -21.88 -3.17
C LEU A 176 6.97 -21.48 -2.46
N ASP A 177 7.73 -20.60 -3.11
CA ASP A 177 8.92 -19.95 -2.58
C ASP A 177 8.80 -18.42 -2.79
N PRO A 178 7.85 -17.76 -2.09
CA PRO A 178 7.69 -16.33 -2.19
C PRO A 178 8.87 -15.63 -1.50
N MET A 179 9.45 -14.62 -2.14
CA MET A 179 10.65 -13.94 -1.67
C MET A 179 10.54 -12.41 -1.69
N TYR A 180 11.33 -11.75 -0.86
CA TYR A 180 11.56 -10.31 -0.86
C TYR A 180 12.86 -9.97 -1.60
N VAL A 181 12.78 -9.08 -2.60
CA VAL A 181 13.97 -8.53 -3.28
C VAL A 181 14.88 -7.79 -2.30
N SER A 182 14.30 -7.07 -1.34
CA SER A 182 15.05 -6.32 -0.31
C SER A 182 16.05 -7.15 0.50
N TYR A 183 15.86 -8.47 0.59
CA TYR A 183 16.81 -9.34 1.28
C TYR A 183 18.13 -9.48 0.51
N PHE A 184 18.07 -9.45 -0.82
CA PHE A 184 19.23 -9.67 -1.70
C PHE A 184 19.88 -8.37 -2.16
N LEU A 185 19.13 -7.27 -2.20
CA LEU A 185 19.59 -5.97 -2.66
C LEU A 185 19.14 -4.88 -1.69
N PRO A 186 20.03 -3.93 -1.31
CA PRO A 186 19.64 -2.81 -0.45
C PRO A 186 18.44 -2.06 -1.01
N TRP A 187 17.37 -1.98 -0.22
CA TRP A 187 16.14 -1.32 -0.63
C TRP A 187 16.27 0.21 -0.58
N ASN A 188 15.95 0.90 -1.67
CA ASN A 188 15.97 2.36 -1.71
C ASN A 188 14.90 2.92 -2.65
N SER A 189 13.88 3.55 -2.07
CA SER A 189 12.71 4.06 -2.79
C SER A 189 13.05 5.10 -3.87
N PHE A 190 14.09 5.92 -3.68
CA PHE A 190 14.51 6.94 -4.65
C PHE A 190 15.30 6.32 -5.81
N LYS A 191 16.16 5.35 -5.52
CA LYS A 191 16.85 4.59 -6.56
C LYS A 191 15.85 3.81 -7.41
N ASN A 192 14.87 3.17 -6.78
CA ASN A 192 13.81 2.45 -7.46
C ASN A 192 12.98 3.38 -8.34
N TYR A 193 12.64 4.58 -7.84
CA TYR A 193 12.00 5.64 -8.61
C TYR A 193 12.81 6.02 -9.86
N GLU A 194 14.10 6.31 -9.73
CA GLU A 194 14.96 6.68 -10.86
C GLU A 194 15.09 5.55 -11.90
N ILE A 195 15.07 4.29 -11.47
CA ILE A 195 15.01 3.14 -12.39
C ILE A 195 13.65 3.10 -13.09
N ALA A 196 12.55 3.20 -12.33
CA ALA A 196 11.20 3.16 -12.88
C ALA A 196 10.99 4.26 -13.94
N ARG A 197 11.45 5.49 -13.68
CA ARG A 197 11.35 6.61 -14.63
C ARG A 197 12.05 6.34 -15.96
N LYS A 198 13.22 5.70 -15.93
CA LYS A 198 13.94 5.29 -17.15
C LYS A 198 13.17 4.26 -17.96
N HIS A 199 12.20 3.59 -17.33
CA HIS A 199 11.31 2.59 -17.89
C HIS A 199 9.87 3.10 -18.02
N GLY A 200 9.69 4.41 -18.25
CA GLY A 200 8.40 4.99 -18.62
C GLY A 200 7.44 5.27 -17.46
N PHE A 201 7.84 5.09 -16.21
CA PHE A 201 7.02 5.43 -15.05
C PHE A 201 6.74 6.94 -14.97
N HIS A 202 5.48 7.29 -14.72
CA HIS A 202 5.01 8.64 -14.43
C HIS A 202 4.74 8.81 -12.94
N ASP A 203 5.24 9.89 -12.37
CA ASP A 203 4.84 10.36 -11.04
C ASP A 203 3.69 11.39 -11.16
N LEU A 204 3.32 12.01 -10.05
CA LEU A 204 2.23 13.00 -10.00
C LEU A 204 2.63 14.41 -10.47
N SER A 205 3.85 14.60 -11.01
CA SER A 205 4.29 15.91 -11.49
C SER A 205 3.32 16.44 -12.53
N HIS A 206 2.91 17.71 -12.37
CA HIS A 206 1.93 18.39 -13.21
C HIS A 206 0.48 17.84 -13.16
N GLU A 207 0.22 16.82 -12.35
CA GLU A 207 -1.12 16.24 -12.19
C GLU A 207 -1.75 16.63 -10.85
N TRP A 208 -1.07 16.35 -9.74
CA TRP A 208 -1.62 16.54 -8.40
C TRP A 208 -0.52 16.90 -7.40
N ASN A 209 -0.69 18.04 -6.74
CA ASN A 209 0.16 18.46 -5.64
C ASN A 209 -0.48 18.06 -4.29
N ARG A 210 -0.04 16.93 -3.75
CA ARG A 210 -0.60 16.33 -2.53
C ARG A 210 -0.07 16.98 -1.25
N THR A 211 -0.97 17.32 -0.33
CA THR A 211 -0.62 18.10 0.86
C THR A 211 0.02 17.32 2.01
N HIS A 212 -0.13 15.99 2.07
CA HIS A 212 0.31 15.16 3.20
C HIS A 212 1.54 14.28 2.91
N HIS A 213 2.15 14.41 1.73
CA HIS A 213 3.39 13.73 1.36
C HIS A 213 4.50 14.75 1.09
N VAL A 214 5.74 14.25 1.11
CA VAL A 214 6.97 15.03 0.84
C VAL A 214 7.62 14.63 -0.48
N GLU A 215 7.02 13.66 -1.18
CA GLU A 215 7.42 13.17 -2.50
C GLU A 215 6.15 12.95 -3.36
N ASN A 216 6.32 12.71 -4.67
CA ASN A 216 5.22 12.63 -5.63
C ASN A 216 5.18 11.32 -6.45
N PHE A 217 5.97 10.31 -6.08
CA PHE A 217 6.18 9.09 -6.86
C PHE A 217 5.70 7.80 -6.17
N ASP A 218 5.38 7.83 -4.88
CA ASP A 218 4.89 6.66 -4.14
C ASP A 218 3.38 6.69 -3.94
N GLN A 219 2.73 5.53 -3.98
CA GLN A 219 1.27 5.39 -3.86
C GLN A 219 0.51 6.42 -4.72
N VAL A 220 0.84 6.47 -6.00
CA VAL A 220 0.33 7.48 -6.93
C VAL A 220 -0.95 7.02 -7.64
N ASP A 221 -1.32 5.75 -7.49
CA ASP A 221 -2.33 5.05 -8.28
C ASP A 221 -3.72 5.65 -8.09
N SER A 222 -4.14 5.83 -6.84
CA SER A 222 -5.49 6.26 -6.46
C SER A 222 -5.46 7.17 -5.24
N ARG A 223 -6.11 8.35 -5.30
CA ARG A 223 -6.03 9.35 -4.22
C ARG A 223 -6.70 8.89 -2.92
N ALA A 224 -7.89 8.30 -3.03
CA ALA A 224 -8.68 7.84 -1.89
C ALA A 224 -7.97 6.76 -1.06
N TYR A 225 -7.08 5.97 -1.66
CA TYR A 225 -6.27 4.97 -0.96
C TYR A 225 -5.41 5.61 0.15
N LEU A 226 -4.93 6.83 -0.08
CA LEU A 226 -4.05 7.55 0.86
C LEU A 226 -4.73 7.91 2.19
N VAL A 227 -6.06 7.89 2.27
CA VAL A 227 -6.79 8.06 3.54
C VAL A 227 -6.33 7.01 4.56
N HIS A 228 -6.10 5.75 4.17
CA HIS A 228 -5.63 4.73 5.11
C HIS A 228 -4.28 5.11 5.71
N SER A 229 -3.28 5.35 4.85
CA SER A 229 -1.91 5.62 5.32
C SER A 229 -1.86 6.86 6.22
N TRP A 230 -2.66 7.89 5.91
CA TRP A 230 -2.77 9.09 6.71
C TRP A 230 -3.44 8.87 8.08
N LEU A 231 -4.37 7.92 8.22
CA LEU A 231 -5.03 7.63 9.50
C LEU A 231 -4.06 7.19 10.62
N LYS A 232 -2.79 6.89 10.30
CA LYS A 232 -1.74 6.78 11.32
C LYS A 232 -1.58 8.07 12.13
N TYR A 233 -1.78 9.25 11.55
CA TYR A 233 -1.61 10.52 12.25
C TYR A 233 -2.53 10.65 13.46
N PRO A 234 -3.88 10.58 13.34
CA PRO A 234 -4.76 10.69 14.51
C PRO A 234 -4.51 9.59 15.57
N LYS A 235 -4.03 8.41 15.17
CA LYS A 235 -3.82 7.26 16.08
C LYS A 235 -2.47 7.29 16.80
N PHE A 236 -1.40 7.68 16.09
CA PHE A 236 -0.01 7.47 16.48
C PHE A 236 0.87 8.72 16.40
N GLY A 237 0.36 9.83 15.86
CA GLY A 237 1.07 11.10 15.80
C GLY A 237 2.02 11.28 14.61
N HIS A 238 2.00 10.37 13.63
CA HIS A 238 2.81 10.45 12.43
C HIS A 238 2.08 9.86 11.22
N ALA A 239 2.48 10.26 10.01
CA ALA A 239 1.95 9.73 8.74
C ALA A 239 3.06 9.63 7.68
N SER A 240 2.69 9.71 6.41
CA SER A 240 3.59 9.51 5.27
C SER A 240 4.76 10.48 5.21
N ALA A 241 4.60 11.72 5.69
CA ALA A 241 5.69 12.68 5.69
C ALA A 241 6.80 12.27 6.66
N THR A 242 6.45 11.80 7.88
CA THR A 242 7.42 11.20 8.80
C THR A 242 8.11 9.99 8.19
N ASP A 243 7.36 9.08 7.55
CA ASP A 243 7.94 7.86 6.96
C ASP A 243 9.00 8.20 5.91
N TYR A 244 8.67 9.10 4.97
CA TYR A 244 9.56 9.46 3.87
C TYR A 244 10.68 10.40 4.28
N ALA A 245 10.42 11.41 5.10
CA ALA A 245 11.47 12.31 5.59
C ALA A 245 12.51 11.55 6.41
N SER A 246 12.09 10.56 7.22
CA SER A 246 13.00 9.68 7.95
C SER A 246 13.88 8.86 6.99
N ARG A 247 13.29 8.32 5.91
CA ARG A 247 14.06 7.62 4.86
C ARG A 247 15.06 8.55 4.17
N MET A 248 14.64 9.76 3.80
CA MET A 248 15.50 10.75 3.15
C MET A 248 16.71 11.10 4.03
N VAL A 249 16.52 11.27 5.34
CA VAL A 249 17.63 11.47 6.30
C VAL A 249 18.56 10.26 6.33
N ARG A 250 18.02 9.03 6.43
CA ARG A 250 18.83 7.80 6.43
C ARG A 250 19.62 7.61 5.15
N TYR A 251 19.07 8.05 4.01
CA TYR A 251 19.73 8.00 2.72
C TYR A 251 20.72 9.16 2.50
N GLY A 252 20.83 10.10 3.44
CA GLY A 252 21.70 11.27 3.34
C GLY A 252 21.25 12.30 2.31
N LEU A 253 19.94 12.33 1.98
CA LEU A 253 19.38 13.26 0.98
C LEU A 253 19.03 14.63 1.56
N ILE A 254 18.68 14.68 2.85
CA ILE A 254 18.30 15.89 3.59
C ILE A 254 18.85 15.84 5.02
N SER A 255 18.94 16.99 5.67
CA SER A 255 19.26 17.10 7.09
C SER A 255 18.05 16.73 7.97
N ARG A 256 18.31 16.50 9.26
CA ARG A 256 17.25 16.26 10.25
C ARG A 256 16.35 17.49 10.40
N GLU A 257 16.92 18.68 10.34
CA GLU A 257 16.21 19.95 10.48
C GLU A 257 15.24 20.17 9.32
N GLU A 258 15.67 19.88 8.09
CA GLU A 258 14.81 19.90 6.90
C GLU A 258 13.65 18.89 7.04
N ALA A 259 13.95 17.68 7.52
CA ALA A 259 12.95 16.65 7.76
C ALA A 259 11.90 17.08 8.81
N ILE A 260 12.31 17.73 9.89
CA ILE A 260 11.41 18.22 10.94
C ILE A 260 10.41 19.25 10.36
N GLU A 261 10.87 20.16 9.52
CA GLU A 261 9.99 21.15 8.89
C GLU A 261 9.00 20.51 7.91
N MET A 262 9.45 19.52 7.12
CA MET A 262 8.57 18.73 6.26
C MET A 262 7.48 18.01 7.06
N VAL A 263 7.85 17.32 8.15
CA VAL A 263 6.89 16.62 9.03
C VAL A 263 5.87 17.59 9.61
N ARG A 264 6.33 18.73 10.13
CA ARG A 264 5.47 19.78 10.69
C ARG A 264 4.41 20.25 9.69
N LYS A 265 4.79 20.41 8.43
CA LYS A 265 3.91 20.92 7.38
C LYS A 265 2.94 19.88 6.83
N HIS A 266 3.36 18.62 6.73
CA HIS A 266 2.67 17.63 5.91
C HIS A 266 1.92 16.55 6.69
N ASP A 267 2.43 16.04 7.81
CA ASP A 267 1.86 14.82 8.44
C ASP A 267 0.38 14.96 8.85
N GLY A 268 0.02 16.10 9.44
CA GLY A 268 -1.36 16.38 9.86
C GLY A 268 -2.28 16.91 8.75
N ASN A 269 -1.77 17.09 7.53
CA ASN A 269 -2.43 17.86 6.48
C ASN A 269 -3.04 16.98 5.38
N LEU A 270 -4.00 16.12 5.74
CA LEU A 270 -4.68 15.21 4.79
C LEU A 270 -5.15 15.97 3.54
N ASP A 271 -4.93 15.37 2.37
CA ASP A 271 -5.28 16.01 1.10
C ASP A 271 -6.79 16.00 0.84
N ALA A 272 -7.32 17.16 0.46
CA ALA A 272 -8.76 17.36 0.25
C ALA A 272 -9.31 16.53 -0.93
N LEU A 273 -8.52 16.26 -1.97
CA LEU A 273 -8.96 15.42 -3.09
C LEU A 273 -9.01 13.95 -2.68
N ALA A 274 -8.08 13.49 -1.83
CA ALA A 274 -8.15 12.16 -1.23
C ALA A 274 -9.43 11.99 -0.38
N VAL A 275 -9.79 13.01 0.42
CA VAL A 275 -11.03 13.01 1.22
C VAL A 275 -12.26 12.94 0.31
N ARG A 276 -12.32 13.78 -0.72
CA ARG A 276 -13.47 13.83 -1.65
C ARG A 276 -13.68 12.51 -2.38
N ASP A 277 -12.63 11.95 -2.97
CA ASP A 277 -12.73 10.68 -3.68
C ASP A 277 -13.13 9.54 -2.73
N PHE A 278 -12.62 9.54 -1.50
CA PHE A 278 -13.00 8.56 -0.49
C PHE A 278 -14.47 8.69 -0.09
N CYS A 279 -14.92 9.92 0.17
CA CYS A 279 -16.31 10.22 0.52
C CYS A 279 -17.26 9.85 -0.62
N GLU A 280 -16.92 10.18 -1.86
CA GLU A 280 -17.69 9.81 -3.05
C GLU A 280 -17.79 8.30 -3.20
N PHE A 281 -16.67 7.58 -3.07
CA PHE A 281 -16.64 6.13 -3.21
C PHE A 281 -17.48 5.44 -2.13
N CYS A 282 -17.30 5.82 -0.87
CA CYS A 282 -17.96 5.21 0.28
C CYS A 282 -19.38 5.75 0.54
N GLY A 283 -19.79 6.87 -0.07
CA GLY A 283 -21.07 7.51 0.20
C GLY A 283 -21.12 8.18 1.57
N TYR A 284 -20.11 8.97 1.90
CA TYR A 284 -20.11 9.87 3.05
C TYR A 284 -20.25 11.32 2.60
N THR A 285 -20.86 12.16 3.43
CA THR A 285 -20.56 13.60 3.41
C THR A 285 -19.19 13.84 4.05
N GLU A 286 -18.49 14.91 3.64
CA GLU A 286 -17.21 15.27 4.28
C GLU A 286 -17.38 15.52 5.80
N THR A 287 -18.55 15.99 6.24
CA THR A 287 -18.89 16.16 7.67
C THR A 287 -18.91 14.83 8.42
N GLU A 288 -19.53 13.79 7.86
CA GLU A 288 -19.53 12.44 8.47
C GLU A 288 -18.13 11.86 8.53
N PHE A 289 -17.35 12.03 7.46
CA PHE A 289 -15.95 11.61 7.41
C PHE A 289 -15.15 12.24 8.56
N TRP A 290 -15.17 13.57 8.69
CA TRP A 290 -14.42 14.26 9.73
C TRP A 290 -14.92 13.95 11.14
N LYS A 291 -16.22 13.68 11.32
CA LYS A 291 -16.77 13.21 12.60
C LYS A 291 -16.20 11.84 13.00
N ILE A 292 -16.05 10.91 12.04
CA ILE A 292 -15.42 9.62 12.29
C ILE A 292 -13.94 9.83 12.65
N VAL A 293 -13.22 10.62 11.86
CA VAL A 293 -11.79 10.93 12.12
C VAL A 293 -11.57 11.56 13.50
N ASP A 294 -12.42 12.51 13.93
CA ASP A 294 -12.33 13.14 15.26
C ASP A 294 -12.38 12.12 16.39
N SER A 295 -13.20 11.07 16.23
CA SER A 295 -13.32 9.99 17.22
C SER A 295 -12.11 9.05 17.27
N LEU A 296 -11.31 8.99 16.20
CA LEU A 296 -10.10 8.17 16.11
C LEU A 296 -8.87 8.82 16.74
N TYR A 297 -8.90 10.12 17.05
CA TYR A 297 -7.75 10.84 17.61
C TYR A 297 -7.40 10.34 19.03
N ASN A 298 -6.16 9.88 19.20
CA ASN A 298 -5.63 9.43 20.47
C ASN A 298 -5.43 10.60 21.44
N ARG A 299 -6.32 10.73 22.42
CA ARG A 299 -6.33 11.82 23.42
C ARG A 299 -5.12 11.82 24.34
N ASN A 300 -4.32 10.75 24.38
CA ASN A 300 -3.04 10.76 25.11
C ASN A 300 -1.98 11.54 24.35
N LEU A 301 -1.98 11.49 23.01
CA LEU A 301 -0.98 12.13 22.15
C LEU A 301 -1.40 13.54 21.68
N PHE A 302 -2.71 13.76 21.55
CA PHE A 302 -3.27 14.97 20.97
C PHE A 302 -4.10 15.78 21.97
N VAL A 303 -4.16 17.09 21.73
CA VAL A 303 -5.02 18.06 22.40
C VAL A 303 -5.62 18.99 21.36
N LYS A 304 -6.77 19.61 21.65
CA LYS A 304 -7.30 20.67 20.80
C LYS A 304 -6.69 22.02 21.18
N ASP A 305 -6.31 22.80 20.18
CA ASP A 305 -5.87 24.18 20.37
C ASP A 305 -7.06 25.14 20.53
N GLU A 306 -6.79 26.45 20.63
CA GLU A 306 -7.82 27.50 20.77
C GLU A 306 -8.78 27.60 19.57
N PHE A 307 -8.41 27.00 18.43
CA PHE A 307 -9.21 26.95 17.20
C PHE A 307 -9.95 25.61 17.04
N ASP A 308 -10.02 24.79 18.09
CA ASP A 308 -10.62 23.46 18.08
C ASP A 308 -9.90 22.45 17.15
N LYS A 309 -8.64 22.73 16.77
CA LYS A 309 -7.83 21.85 15.90
C LYS A 309 -6.99 20.87 16.73
N TRP A 310 -6.95 19.61 16.30
CA TRP A 310 -6.05 18.61 16.87
C TRP A 310 -4.58 18.93 16.61
N VAL A 311 -3.82 19.07 17.70
CA VAL A 311 -2.36 19.27 17.69
C VAL A 311 -1.68 18.27 18.63
N LEU A 312 -0.46 17.85 18.27
CA LEU A 312 0.35 17.01 19.13
C LEU A 312 0.74 17.76 20.41
N LYS A 313 0.70 17.07 21.54
CA LYS A 313 1.20 17.61 22.81
C LYS A 313 2.73 17.80 22.75
N GLU A 314 3.43 16.77 22.29
CA GLU A 314 4.89 16.67 22.22
C GLU A 314 5.39 16.45 20.78
N PRO A 315 5.24 17.43 19.87
CA PRO A 315 5.72 17.29 18.50
C PRO A 315 7.25 17.37 18.40
N VAL A 316 7.80 16.76 17.35
CA VAL A 316 9.25 16.67 17.12
C VAL A 316 9.93 18.04 16.93
N TRP A 317 9.20 19.06 16.45
CA TRP A 317 9.70 20.43 16.25
C TRP A 317 9.75 21.30 17.52
N LYS A 318 9.31 20.78 18.68
CA LYS A 318 9.51 21.46 19.97
C LYS A 318 10.83 21.09 20.66
N LYS A 319 11.57 20.12 20.15
CA LYS A 319 12.78 19.58 20.78
C LYS A 319 14.06 20.19 20.24
#